data_AF-A0A9X1TXJ0-F1
#
_entry.id   AF-A0A9X1TXJ0-F1
#
_cell.length_a   1.000
_cell.length_b   1.000
_cell.length_c   1.000
_cell.angle_alpha   90.00
_cell.angle_beta   90.00
_cell.angle_gamma   90.00
#
_symmetry.space_group_name_H-M   'P 1'
#
loop_
_entity.id
_entity.type
_entity.pdbx_description
1 polymer ?
#
loop_
_entity_poly.entity_id
_entity_poly.type
_entity_poly.pdbx_seq_one_letter_code
_entity_poly.pdbx_strand_id
1 'polypeptide(L)' 'MATRKLVLSAAAIIFLLVALGALYRLLVGFPISIGGVEIGQVGTFFALVVGAGLSLMLFNEARK' A
#
# COMPACT_ATOMS: atom_id res chain seq x y z
N MET A 1 4.48 -13.10 -22.06
CA MET A 1 3.45 -12.09 -21.70
C MET A 1 2.70 -12.42 -20.40
N ALA A 2 2.22 -13.65 -20.19
CA ALA A 2 1.45 -14.03 -18.98
C ALA A 2 2.21 -13.80 -17.65
N THR A 3 3.51 -14.12 -17.60
CA THR A 3 4.33 -13.95 -16.39
C THR A 3 4.45 -12.49 -15.95
N ARG A 4 4.56 -11.53 -16.89
CA ARG A 4 4.61 -10.09 -16.57
C ARG A 4 3.30 -9.62 -15.92
N LYS A 5 2.15 -10.04 -16.47
CA LYS A 5 0.83 -9.69 -15.93
C LYS A 5 0.61 -10.29 -14.53
N LEU A 6 1.07 -11.52 -14.31
CA LEU A 6 1.05 -12.17 -12.99
C LEU A 6 1.91 -11.43 -11.96
N VAL A 7 3.15 -11.07 -12.31
CA VAL A 7 4.06 -10.34 -11.40
C VAL A 7 3.50 -8.96 -11.06
N LEU A 8 2.97 -8.22 -12.04
CA LEU A 8 2.36 -6.91 -11.81
C LEU A 8 1.12 -7.01 -10.92
N SER A 9 0.28 -8.03 -11.12
CA SER A 9 -0.92 -8.25 -10.29
C SER A 9 -0.53 -8.62 -8.86
N ALA A 10 0.48 -9.48 -8.68
CA ALA A 10 0.98 -9.84 -7.36
C ALA A 10 1.55 -8.61 -6.62
N ALA A 11 2.36 -7.79 -7.30
CA ALA A 11 2.86 -6.54 -6.74
C ALA A 11 1.72 -5.57 -6.37
N ALA A 12 0.71 -5.43 -7.24
CA ALA A 12 -0.45 -4.58 -6.99
C ALA A 12 -1.22 -5.00 -5.73
N ILE A 13 -1.39 -6.31 -5.51
CA ILE A 13 -2.02 -6.87 -4.32
C ILE A 13 -1.20 -6.55 -3.07
N ILE A 14 0.14 -6.69 -3.12
CA ILE A 14 1.01 -6.37 -1.97
C ILE A 14 0.85 -4.90 -1.58
N PHE A 15 0.90 -3.98 -2.55
CA PHE A 15 0.70 -2.56 -2.29
C PHE A 15 -0.71 -2.25 -1.77
N LEU A 16 -1.73 -2.98 -2.24
CA LEU A 16 -3.10 -2.85 -1.74
C LEU A 16 -3.20 -3.23 -0.26
N LEU A 17 -2.55 -4.34 0.14
CA LEU A 17 -2.55 -4.79 1.54
C LEU A 17 -1.84 -3.79 2.46
N VAL A 18 -0.73 -3.22 2.01
CA VAL A 18 -0.02 -2.17 2.76
C VAL A 18 -0.91 -0.92 2.92
N ALA A 19 -1.60 -0.51 1.85
CA ALA A 19 -2.55 0.58 1.90
C ALA A 19 -3.70 0.30 2.87
N LEU A 20 -4.27 -0.91 2.84
CA LEU A 20 -5.32 -1.32 3.79
C LEU A 20 -4.82 -1.30 5.24
N GLY A 21 -3.58 -1.75 5.50
CA GLY A 21 -2.95 -1.65 6.82
C GLY A 21 -2.80 -0.21 7.30
N ALA A 22 -2.36 0.69 6.41
CA ALA A 22 -2.26 2.12 6.71
C ALA A 22 -3.64 2.77 6.95
N LEU A 23 -4.67 2.38 6.18
CA LEU A 23 -6.04 2.84 6.38
C LEU A 23 -6.60 2.38 7.73
N TYR A 24 -6.47 1.08 8.04
CA TYR A 24 -6.90 0.53 9.30
C TYR A 24 -6.25 1.26 10.48
N ARG A 25 -4.97 1.61 10.33
CA ARG A 25 -4.25 2.39 11.33
C ARG A 25 -4.81 3.79 11.52
N LEU A 26 -5.12 4.48 10.44
CA LEU A 26 -5.72 5.82 10.51
C LEU A 26 -7.10 5.80 11.16
N LEU A 27 -7.87 4.73 10.97
CA LEU A 27 -9.23 4.60 11.49
C LEU A 27 -9.29 4.13 12.94
N VAL A 28 -8.45 3.18 13.33
CA VAL A 28 -8.49 2.55 14.67
C VAL A 28 -7.44 3.16 15.61
N GLY A 29 -6.46 3.89 15.08
CA GLY A 29 -5.51 4.67 15.88
C GLY A 29 -4.47 3.83 16.61
N PHE A 30 -4.02 2.70 16.05
CA PHE A 30 -2.96 1.92 16.69
C PHE A 30 -1.57 2.53 16.45
N PRO A 31 -0.71 2.60 17.48
CA PRO A 31 0.65 3.07 17.33
C PRO A 31 1.48 2.04 16.54
N ILE A 32 2.14 2.50 15.47
CA ILE A 32 3.20 1.75 14.78
C ILE A 32 4.48 2.53 14.98
N SER A 33 5.47 1.85 15.55
CA SER A 33 6.84 2.33 15.67
C SER A 33 7.75 1.52 14.75
N ILE A 34 8.63 2.21 14.02
CA ILE A 34 9.69 1.60 13.21
C ILE A 34 11.01 2.10 13.77
N GLY A 35 11.86 1.17 14.23
CA GLY A 35 13.15 1.54 14.84
C GLY A 35 13.01 2.39 16.11
N GLY A 36 11.92 2.22 16.87
CA GLY A 36 11.64 3.01 18.07
C GLY A 36 11.05 4.40 17.81
N VAL A 37 10.87 4.80 16.55
CA VAL A 37 10.24 6.07 16.19
C VAL A 37 8.76 5.84 15.89
N GLU A 38 7.88 6.52 16.63
CA GLU A 38 6.45 6.53 16.36
C GLU A 38 6.19 7.20 15.01
N ILE A 39 5.59 6.46 14.08
CA ILE A 39 5.17 7.05 12.81
C ILE A 39 3.95 7.91 13.09
N GLY A 40 4.05 9.22 12.91
CA GLY A 40 2.90 10.11 13.07
C GLY A 40 1.73 9.77 12.13
N GLN A 41 0.54 10.25 12.49
CA GLN A 41 -0.69 10.05 11.70
C GLN A 41 -0.53 10.55 10.25
N VAL A 42 0.16 11.68 10.06
CA VAL A 42 0.48 12.25 8.74
C VAL A 42 1.34 11.29 7.91
N GLY A 43 2.37 10.67 8.50
CA GLY A 43 3.21 9.71 7.80
C GLY A 43 2.43 8.48 7.32
N THR A 44 1.47 8.03 8.14
CA THR A 44 0.56 6.94 7.77
C THR A 44 -0.35 7.31 6.61
N PHE A 45 -0.85 8.54 6.59
CA PHE A 45 -1.67 9.04 5.49
C PHE A 45 -0.90 9.03 4.16
N PHE A 46 0.34 9.47 4.14
CA PHE A 46 1.16 9.38 2.91
C PHE A 46 1.43 7.94 2.49
N ALA A 47 1.70 7.03 3.44
CA ALA A 47 1.86 5.61 3.14
C ALA A 47 0.58 5.01 2.52
N LEU A 48 -0.59 5.38 3.01
CA LEU A 48 -1.88 5.01 2.43
C LEU A 48 -2.02 5.51 1.00
N VAL A 49 -1.82 6.81 0.76
CA VAL A 49 -2.00 7.43 -0.55
C VAL A 49 -1.05 6.84 -1.58
N VAL A 50 0.23 6.71 -1.24
CA VAL A 50 1.25 6.14 -2.14
C VAL A 50 0.97 4.67 -2.40
N GLY A 51 0.68 3.88 -1.35
CA GLY A 51 0.36 2.45 -1.51
C GLY A 51 -0.88 2.22 -2.37
N ALA A 52 -1.95 2.98 -2.13
CA ALA A 52 -3.18 2.89 -2.91
C ALA A 52 -2.96 3.32 -4.37
N GLY A 53 -2.23 4.42 -4.59
CA GLY A 53 -1.90 4.93 -5.93
C GLY A 53 -1.07 3.95 -6.74
N LEU A 54 -0.02 3.37 -6.13
CA LEU A 54 0.83 2.36 -6.78
C LEU A 54 0.05 1.09 -7.09
N SER A 55 -0.81 0.63 -6.18
CA SER A 55 -1.68 -0.53 -6.43
C SER A 55 -2.57 -0.30 -7.64
N LEU A 56 -3.25 0.84 -7.71
CA LEU A 56 -4.11 1.21 -8.85
C LEU A 56 -3.33 1.30 -10.17
N MET A 57 -2.15 1.92 -10.15
CA MET A 57 -1.28 2.02 -11.31
C MET A 57 -0.86 0.64 -11.83
N LEU A 58 -0.44 -0.26 -10.93
CA LEU A 58 0.00 -1.61 -11.28
C LEU A 58 -1.15 -2.46 -11.81
N PHE A 59 -2.35 -2.37 -11.24
CA PHE A 59 -3.54 -3.02 -11.78
C PHE A 59 -3.95 -2.46 -13.15
N ASN A 60 -3.78 -1.16 -13.38
CA ASN A 60 -4.03 -0.56 -14.69
C ASN A 60 -3.03 -1.06 -15.74
N GLU A 61 -1.76 -1.19 -15.38
CA GLU A 61 -0.72 -1.68 -16.28
C GLU A 61 -0.84 -3.19 -16.55
N ALA A 62 -1.25 -3.99 -15.56
CA ALA A 62 -1.49 -5.42 -15.74
C ALA A 62 -2.67 -5.74 -16.68
N ARG A 63 -3.64 -4.82 -16.78
CA ARG A 63 -4.83 -4.96 -17.65
C ARG A 63 -4.55 -4.67 -19.12
N LYS A 64 -3.54 -3.86 -19.43
CA LYS A 64 -3.06 -3.65 -20.80
C LYS A 64 -2.31 -4.90 -21.27
#